data_AF-A8S9C3-F1
#
_entry.id   AF-A8S9C3-F1
#
_cell.length_a   1.000
_cell.length_b   1.000
_cell.length_c   1.000
_cell.angle_alpha   90.00
_cell.angle_beta   90.00
_cell.angle_gamma   90.00
#
_symmetry.space_group_name_H-M   'P 1'
#
loop_
_entity.id
_entity.type
_entity.pdbx_description
1 polymer ?
#
loop_
_entity_poly.entity_id
_entity_poly.type
_entity_poly.pdbx_seq_one_letter_code
_entity_poly.pdbx_strand_id
1 'polypeptide(L)'
;MKNWKKLLACLLVGLMALTVFTACDGSVGAPMGPKRSDAESAKALCTKFGVTYSEELSEKAYSIANWVASTSVSCSTNTNKTELYRVGNANDVTKTNLLQNNYATAFESMSMGIYGENNFVPGFGIDTDLDSRKDYIRFVLPKDGTVTDTMTKAAAGKTKLGVAYVVKDGVSYAVVLFG
;
A
#
# COMPACT_ATOMS: atom_id res chain seq x y z
N MET A 1 45.30 -30.25 27.63
CA MET A 1 44.86 -29.42 26.49
C MET A 1 44.26 -30.31 25.39
N LYS A 2 42.96 -30.65 25.45
CA LYS A 2 42.37 -31.62 24.49
C LYS A 2 41.02 -31.22 23.88
N ASN A 3 40.52 -30.00 24.16
CA ASN A 3 39.19 -29.58 23.73
C ASN A 3 39.17 -28.36 22.77
N TRP A 4 40.32 -27.74 22.52
CA TRP A 4 40.41 -26.56 21.63
C TRP A 4 40.04 -26.88 20.18
N LYS A 5 40.43 -28.07 19.67
CA LYS A 5 40.15 -28.46 18.28
C LYS A 5 38.65 -28.65 17.98
N LYS A 6 37.81 -28.91 19.00
CA LYS A 6 36.35 -29.06 18.81
C LYS A 6 35.61 -27.73 18.82
N LEU A 7 36.12 -26.72 19.53
CA LEU A 7 35.54 -25.37 19.54
C LEU A 7 35.79 -24.63 18.23
N LEU A 8 36.97 -24.81 17.61
CA LEU A 8 37.29 -24.20 16.32
C LEU A 8 36.41 -24.75 15.18
N ALA A 9 36.08 -26.04 15.22
CA ALA A 9 35.23 -26.68 14.21
C ALA A 9 33.76 -26.21 14.27
N CYS A 10 33.20 -25.95 15.46
CA CYS A 10 31.85 -25.38 15.58
C CYS A 10 31.77 -23.94 15.07
N LEU A 11 32.85 -23.16 15.22
CA LEU A 11 32.90 -21.78 14.72
C LEU A 11 33.04 -21.71 13.18
N LEU A 12 33.72 -22.70 12.58
CA LEU A 12 33.87 -22.80 11.12
C LEU A 12 32.61 -23.32 10.41
N VAL A 13 31.79 -24.17 11.04
CA VAL A 13 30.50 -24.62 10.48
C VAL A 13 29.41 -23.57 10.63
N GLY A 14 29.46 -22.72 11.67
CA GLY A 14 28.54 -21.59 11.84
C GLY A 14 28.73 -20.48 10.78
N LEU A 15 29.94 -20.34 10.24
CA LEU A 15 30.27 -19.30 9.25
C LEU A 15 29.84 -19.66 7.82
N MET A 16 29.62 -20.95 7.51
CA MET A 16 29.08 -21.38 6.21
C MET A 16 27.55 -21.51 6.17
N ALA A 17 26.86 -21.33 7.30
CA ALA A 17 25.40 -21.25 7.33
C ALA A 17 24.86 -19.81 7.11
N LEU A 18 25.73 -18.80 7.07
CA LEU A 18 25.34 -17.40 6.86
C LEU A 18 25.51 -16.88 5.42
N THR A 19 25.93 -17.71 4.46
CA THR A 19 26.20 -17.27 3.08
C THR A 19 25.22 -17.78 2.03
N VAL A 20 24.06 -18.34 2.43
CA VAL A 20 22.98 -18.71 1.47
C VAL A 20 22.02 -17.54 1.15
N PHE A 21 22.23 -16.35 1.72
CA PHE A 21 21.45 -15.16 1.39
C PHE A 21 22.26 -14.07 0.68
N THR A 22 22.95 -14.41 -0.41
CA THR A 22 23.46 -13.38 -1.35
C THR A 22 23.95 -14.05 -2.63
N ALA A 23 22.98 -14.56 -3.38
CA ALA A 23 23.06 -14.70 -4.83
C ALA A 23 21.63 -14.63 -5.38
N CYS A 24 20.91 -13.56 -5.06
CA CYS A 24 19.82 -13.12 -5.93
C CYS A 24 20.49 -12.11 -6.87
N ASP A 25 20.57 -12.55 -8.12
CA ASP A 25 21.03 -11.85 -9.31
C ASP A 25 20.97 -10.31 -9.21
N GLY A 26 22.02 -9.65 -9.69
CA GLY A 26 22.26 -8.21 -9.64
C GLY A 26 21.33 -7.36 -10.51
N SER A 27 20.03 -7.64 -10.47
CA SER A 27 18.97 -6.83 -11.07
C SER A 27 17.73 -6.76 -10.17
N VAL A 28 17.93 -6.79 -8.84
CA VAL A 28 16.85 -6.47 -7.89
C VAL A 28 16.43 -5.01 -8.11
N GLY A 29 15.25 -4.82 -8.70
CA GLY A 29 14.62 -3.51 -8.84
C GLY A 29 14.60 -2.77 -7.51
N ALA A 30 14.56 -1.44 -7.57
CA ALA A 30 14.52 -0.61 -6.37
C ALA A 30 13.43 -1.12 -5.39
N PRO A 31 13.73 -1.21 -4.08
CA PRO A 31 12.78 -1.74 -3.12
C PRO A 31 11.48 -0.95 -3.18
N MET A 32 10.35 -1.64 -3.06
CA MET A 32 9.04 -1.01 -3.07
C MET A 32 8.96 0.03 -1.94
N GLY A 33 8.48 1.23 -2.24
CA GLY A 33 8.46 2.33 -1.29
C GLY A 33 7.30 3.29 -1.48
N PRO A 34 6.87 3.97 -0.41
CA PRO A 34 5.91 5.05 -0.53
C PRO A 34 6.59 6.32 -1.07
N LYS A 35 5.83 7.15 -1.79
CA LYS A 35 6.26 8.44 -2.30
C LYS A 35 5.17 9.48 -2.05
N ARG A 36 5.54 10.60 -1.44
CA ARG A 36 4.65 11.75 -1.22
C ARG A 36 4.27 12.41 -2.55
N SER A 37 3.11 13.07 -2.57
CA SER A 37 2.71 14.00 -3.63
C SER A 37 2.68 15.41 -3.09
N ASP A 38 3.05 16.36 -3.92
CA ASP A 38 2.75 17.77 -3.75
C ASP A 38 1.62 18.20 -4.70
N ALA A 39 1.30 19.50 -4.69
CA ALA A 39 0.28 20.08 -5.55
C ALA A 39 0.62 19.96 -7.05
N GLU A 40 1.90 20.02 -7.42
CA GLU A 40 2.32 19.94 -8.83
C GLU A 40 2.22 18.50 -9.36
N SER A 41 2.64 17.50 -8.58
CA SER A 41 2.47 16.10 -8.98
C SER A 41 0.99 15.65 -8.99
N ALA A 42 0.14 16.24 -8.14
CA ALA A 42 -1.29 15.95 -8.11
C ALA A 42 -2.09 16.70 -9.20
N LYS A 43 -1.53 17.75 -9.79
CA LYS A 43 -2.22 18.71 -10.68
C LYS A 43 -3.00 18.04 -11.80
N ALA A 44 -2.41 17.06 -12.48
CA ALA A 44 -3.06 16.34 -13.57
C ALA A 44 -4.33 15.61 -13.11
N LEU A 45 -4.31 14.96 -11.93
CA LEU A 45 -5.48 14.31 -11.36
C LEU A 45 -6.52 15.34 -10.91
N CYS A 46 -6.09 16.40 -10.22
CA CYS A 46 -6.97 17.50 -9.81
C CYS A 46 -7.73 18.11 -11.01
N THR A 47 -7.04 18.38 -12.12
CA THR A 47 -7.67 18.89 -13.35
C THR A 47 -8.66 17.90 -13.94
N LYS A 48 -8.34 16.60 -13.98
CA LYS A 48 -9.25 15.57 -14.51
C LYS A 48 -10.57 15.47 -13.72
N PHE A 49 -10.52 15.64 -12.41
CA PHE A 49 -11.71 15.56 -11.54
C PHE A 49 -12.34 16.92 -11.21
N GLY A 50 -11.74 18.04 -11.61
CA GLY A 50 -12.24 19.38 -11.30
C GLY A 50 -12.18 19.72 -9.80
N VAL A 51 -11.18 19.20 -9.08
CA VAL A 51 -11.02 19.32 -7.62
C VAL A 51 -9.74 20.04 -7.24
N THR A 52 -9.66 20.50 -6.00
CA THR A 52 -8.47 21.17 -5.45
C THR A 52 -7.56 20.20 -4.71
N TYR A 53 -6.26 20.46 -4.73
CA TYR A 53 -5.29 19.67 -3.96
C TYR A 53 -5.46 19.91 -2.46
N SER A 54 -5.34 18.84 -1.68
CA SER A 54 -5.32 18.86 -0.23
C SER A 54 -4.07 18.14 0.28
N GLU A 55 -3.22 18.89 0.99
CA GLU A 55 -2.03 18.36 1.66
C GLU A 55 -2.40 17.37 2.77
N GLU A 56 -3.44 17.69 3.56
CA GLU A 56 -3.96 16.80 4.62
C GLU A 56 -4.39 15.44 4.06
N LEU A 57 -5.18 15.42 2.98
CA LEU A 57 -5.58 14.17 2.33
C LEU A 57 -4.37 13.45 1.72
N SER A 58 -3.33 14.18 1.28
CA SER A 58 -2.12 13.58 0.70
C SER A 58 -1.25 12.92 1.77
N GLU A 59 -1.15 13.48 2.99
CA GLU A 59 -0.47 12.83 4.11
C GLU A 59 -1.24 11.58 4.61
N LYS A 60 -2.58 11.64 4.62
CA LYS A 60 -3.43 10.45 4.84
C LYS A 60 -3.16 9.38 3.78
N ALA A 61 -3.15 9.76 2.49
CA ALA A 61 -2.82 8.86 1.39
C ALA A 61 -1.39 8.29 1.50
N TYR A 62 -0.43 9.08 1.97
CA TYR A 62 0.94 8.64 2.19
C TYR A 62 1.04 7.58 3.31
N SER A 63 0.27 7.74 4.39
CA SER A 63 0.20 6.74 5.46
C SER A 63 -0.33 5.40 4.95
N ILE A 64 -1.37 5.42 4.10
CA ILE A 64 -1.88 4.24 3.39
C ILE A 64 -0.81 3.65 2.48
N ALA A 65 -0.15 4.46 1.66
CA ALA A 65 0.91 4.01 0.75
C ALA A 65 2.08 3.37 1.51
N ASN A 66 2.46 3.95 2.66
CA ASN A 66 3.51 3.41 3.53
C ASN A 66 3.12 2.05 4.10
N TRP A 67 1.88 1.88 4.55
CA TRP A 67 1.38 0.58 5.00
C TRP A 67 1.33 -0.45 3.88
N VAL A 68 0.92 -0.05 2.67
CA VAL A 68 0.92 -0.94 1.49
C VAL A 68 2.34 -1.36 1.12
N ALA A 69 3.30 -0.44 1.17
CA ALA A 69 4.70 -0.68 0.82
C ALA A 69 5.46 -1.49 1.88
N SER A 70 5.13 -1.34 3.17
CA SER A 70 5.82 -2.01 4.28
C SER A 70 5.41 -3.46 4.49
N THR A 71 4.30 -3.88 3.90
CA THR A 71 3.73 -5.19 4.13
C THR A 71 4.01 -6.12 2.95
N SER A 72 4.41 -7.36 3.24
CA SER A 72 4.93 -8.32 2.24
C SER A 72 3.93 -8.53 1.10
N VAL A 73 4.35 -8.29 -0.14
CA VAL A 73 3.54 -8.49 -1.35
C VAL A 73 2.89 -9.88 -1.34
N SER A 74 1.58 -9.97 -1.58
CA SER A 74 1.06 -11.23 -2.12
C SER A 74 1.72 -11.38 -3.49
N CYS A 75 2.53 -12.41 -3.69
CA CYS A 75 3.38 -12.65 -4.86
C CYS A 75 2.62 -12.81 -6.20
N SER A 76 1.37 -12.37 -6.32
CA SER A 76 0.62 -12.37 -7.56
C SER A 76 0.73 -11.01 -8.25
N THR A 77 1.91 -10.70 -8.80
CA THR A 77 1.96 -9.85 -9.98
C THR A 77 1.40 -10.67 -11.12
N ASN A 78 0.09 -10.58 -11.37
CA ASN A 78 -0.44 -11.07 -12.63
C ASN A 78 0.27 -10.25 -13.72
N THR A 79 1.12 -10.92 -14.52
CA THR A 79 2.01 -10.30 -15.50
C THR A 79 1.27 -9.45 -16.54
N ASN A 80 -0.05 -9.64 -16.66
CA ASN A 80 -0.92 -8.93 -17.61
C ASN A 80 -1.73 -7.78 -16.98
N LYS A 81 -1.61 -7.51 -15.67
CA LYS A 81 -2.38 -6.47 -15.00
C LYS A 81 -1.52 -5.26 -14.64
N THR A 82 -2.01 -4.08 -15.00
CA THR A 82 -1.36 -2.78 -14.74
C THR A 82 -1.55 -2.28 -13.31
N GLU A 83 -2.28 -2.99 -12.46
CA GLU A 83 -2.61 -2.58 -11.09
C GLU A 83 -1.71 -3.28 -10.07
N LEU A 84 -1.48 -2.61 -8.94
CA LEU A 84 -0.82 -3.22 -7.78
C LEU A 84 -1.88 -3.78 -6.83
N TYR A 85 -1.77 -5.08 -6.57
CA TYR A 85 -2.61 -5.78 -5.60
C TYR A 85 -1.89 -5.92 -4.27
N ARG A 86 -2.57 -5.56 -3.18
CA ARG A 86 -2.07 -5.76 -1.82
C ARG A 86 -3.10 -6.45 -0.95
N VAL A 87 -2.72 -7.57 -0.34
CA VAL A 87 -3.60 -8.33 0.57
C VAL A 87 -3.19 -8.11 2.03
N GLY A 88 -4.09 -7.52 2.81
CA GLY A 88 -3.96 -7.31 4.25
C GLY A 88 -4.83 -8.25 5.07
N ASN A 89 -4.57 -8.33 6.36
CA ASN A 89 -5.55 -8.87 7.31
C ASN A 89 -6.64 -7.83 7.58
N ALA A 90 -7.89 -8.27 7.67
CA ALA A 90 -9.02 -7.41 8.04
C ALA A 90 -9.87 -8.11 9.10
N ASN A 91 -9.97 -7.46 10.26
CA ASN A 91 -10.81 -7.93 11.36
C ASN A 91 -12.28 -7.49 11.16
N ASP A 92 -13.17 -7.97 12.01
CA ASP A 92 -14.61 -7.65 11.92
C ASP A 92 -14.90 -6.15 12.07
N VAL A 93 -14.07 -5.43 12.84
CA VAL A 93 -14.18 -3.97 12.99
C VAL A 93 -13.86 -3.28 11.66
N THR A 94 -12.80 -3.69 10.96
CA THR A 94 -12.45 -3.18 9.63
C THR A 94 -13.61 -3.39 8.66
N LYS A 95 -14.14 -4.62 8.58
CA LYS A 95 -15.21 -4.97 7.64
C LYS A 95 -16.49 -4.19 7.91
N THR A 96 -16.91 -4.11 9.17
CA THR A 96 -18.11 -3.36 9.58
C THR A 96 -18.01 -1.89 9.18
N ASN A 97 -16.85 -1.27 9.42
CA ASN A 97 -16.64 0.13 9.08
C ASN A 97 -16.57 0.35 7.56
N LEU A 98 -15.98 -0.57 6.79
CA LEU A 98 -16.00 -0.49 5.33
C LEU A 98 -17.42 -0.58 4.75
N LEU A 99 -18.27 -1.46 5.29
CA LEU A 99 -19.69 -1.56 4.89
C LEU A 99 -20.45 -0.25 5.17
N GLN A 100 -20.08 0.46 6.23
CA GLN A 100 -20.68 1.74 6.62
C GLN A 100 -20.03 2.95 5.94
N ASN A 101 -19.01 2.74 5.09
CA ASN A 101 -18.17 3.79 4.50
C ASN A 101 -17.42 4.66 5.54
N ASN A 102 -17.16 4.12 6.72
CA ASN A 102 -16.33 4.72 7.76
C ASN A 102 -14.85 4.40 7.50
N TYR A 103 -14.29 4.97 6.43
CA TYR A 103 -12.94 4.63 5.96
C TYR A 103 -11.80 5.00 6.92
N ALA A 104 -11.89 6.12 7.63
CA ALA A 104 -10.89 6.52 8.63
C ALA A 104 -10.80 5.45 9.72
N THR A 105 -11.93 5.10 10.32
CA THR A 105 -12.01 4.07 11.37
C THR A 105 -11.58 2.69 10.86
N ALA A 106 -11.97 2.33 9.64
CA ALA A 106 -11.55 1.07 9.02
C ALA A 106 -10.01 1.01 8.88
N PHE A 107 -9.37 2.05 8.34
CA PHE A 107 -7.93 2.09 8.14
C PHE A 107 -7.14 2.19 9.46
N GLU A 108 -7.67 2.90 10.46
CA GLU A 108 -7.12 2.91 11.83
C GLU A 108 -7.14 1.51 12.46
N SER A 109 -8.22 0.74 12.26
CA SER A 109 -8.33 -0.63 12.78
C SER A 109 -7.34 -1.63 12.15
N MET A 110 -6.77 -1.27 11.00
CA MET A 110 -5.70 -2.00 10.31
C MET A 110 -4.31 -1.46 10.63
N SER A 111 -4.20 -0.53 11.59
CA SER A 111 -2.96 0.13 11.99
C SER A 111 -2.26 0.87 10.84
N MET A 112 -3.04 1.49 9.94
CA MET A 112 -2.50 2.22 8.78
C MET A 112 -2.10 3.67 9.10
N GLY A 113 -2.36 4.15 10.32
CA GLY A 113 -2.18 5.55 10.73
C GLY A 113 -3.38 6.07 11.51
N ILE A 114 -3.36 7.36 11.84
CA ILE A 114 -4.47 8.08 12.50
C ILE A 114 -5.08 9.02 11.45
N TYR A 115 -6.37 8.88 11.21
CA TYR A 115 -7.08 9.54 10.11
C TYR A 115 -8.15 10.52 10.60
N GLY A 116 -8.64 10.33 11.83
CA GLY A 116 -9.62 11.22 12.45
C GLY A 116 -11.01 11.04 11.86
N GLU A 117 -11.62 12.13 11.38
CA GLU A 117 -12.98 12.09 10.85
C GLU A 117 -13.12 11.23 9.59
N ASN A 118 -14.26 10.57 9.44
CA ASN A 118 -14.65 9.81 8.24
C ASN A 118 -15.08 10.76 7.10
N ASN A 119 -14.18 11.66 6.70
CA ASN A 119 -14.45 12.75 5.75
C ASN A 119 -13.79 12.57 4.38
N PHE A 120 -13.29 11.37 4.08
CA PHE A 120 -12.69 11.06 2.78
C PHE A 120 -13.22 9.74 2.21
N VAL A 121 -13.13 9.60 0.88
CA VAL A 121 -13.50 8.39 0.15
C VAL A 121 -12.28 7.91 -0.65
N PRO A 122 -11.86 6.64 -0.51
CA PRO A 122 -10.79 6.05 -1.31
C PRO A 122 -11.14 6.00 -2.80
N GLY A 123 -10.24 6.51 -3.64
CA GLY A 123 -10.31 6.42 -5.10
C GLY A 123 -9.70 5.14 -5.70
N PHE A 124 -9.31 4.18 -4.86
CA PHE A 124 -8.72 2.91 -5.27
C PHE A 124 -9.63 1.74 -4.87
N GLY A 125 -9.47 0.59 -5.53
CA GLY A 125 -10.33 -0.56 -5.28
C GLY A 125 -10.06 -1.16 -3.90
N ILE A 126 -11.13 -1.44 -3.16
CA ILE A 126 -11.10 -2.19 -1.91
C ILE A 126 -11.98 -3.43 -2.13
N ASP A 127 -11.33 -4.52 -2.49
CA ASP A 127 -11.97 -5.81 -2.68
C ASP A 127 -11.90 -6.59 -1.37
N THR A 128 -13.07 -6.84 -0.81
CA THR A 128 -13.24 -7.56 0.43
C THR A 128 -14.52 -8.38 0.32
N ASP A 129 -14.42 -9.65 0.68
CA ASP A 129 -15.57 -10.52 0.84
C ASP A 129 -16.18 -10.23 2.22
N LEU A 130 -16.89 -9.10 2.31
CA LEU A 130 -17.42 -8.51 3.56
C LEU A 130 -18.40 -9.45 4.27
N ASP A 131 -19.03 -10.36 3.53
CA ASP A 131 -19.97 -11.35 4.04
C ASP A 131 -19.29 -12.66 4.50
N SER A 132 -17.99 -12.83 4.25
CA SER A 132 -17.26 -14.04 4.60
C SER A 132 -16.42 -13.91 5.87
N ARG A 133 -16.21 -15.04 6.55
CA ARG A 133 -15.22 -15.21 7.63
C ARG A 133 -13.77 -15.17 7.13
N LYS A 134 -13.50 -14.71 5.91
CA LYS A 134 -12.13 -14.57 5.41
C LYS A 134 -11.51 -13.34 6.06
N ASP A 135 -10.38 -13.50 6.71
CA ASP A 135 -9.73 -12.41 7.44
C ASP A 135 -8.82 -11.58 6.53
N TYR A 136 -9.20 -11.36 5.27
CA TYR A 136 -8.39 -10.60 4.33
C TYR A 136 -9.15 -9.49 3.60
N ILE A 137 -8.40 -8.46 3.24
CA ILE A 137 -8.80 -7.34 2.40
C ILE A 137 -7.78 -7.17 1.28
N ARG A 138 -8.23 -6.86 0.07
CA ARG A 138 -7.38 -6.63 -1.10
C ARG A 138 -7.53 -5.19 -1.56
N PHE A 139 -6.45 -4.42 -1.49
CA PHE A 139 -6.37 -3.13 -2.16
C PHE A 139 -5.90 -3.32 -3.60
N VAL A 140 -6.53 -2.57 -4.50
CA VAL A 140 -6.26 -2.54 -5.94
C VAL A 140 -5.88 -1.11 -6.30
N LEU A 141 -4.57 -0.86 -6.38
CA LEU A 141 -4.04 0.46 -6.69
C LEU A 141 -3.81 0.60 -8.20
N PRO A 142 -4.43 1.58 -8.88
CA PRO A 142 -4.21 1.79 -10.30
C PRO A 142 -2.82 2.36 -10.56
N LYS A 143 -2.24 2.03 -11.71
CA LYS A 143 -1.02 2.70 -12.19
C LYS A 143 -1.27 4.20 -12.31
N ASP A 144 -0.29 4.99 -11.91
CA ASP A 144 -0.31 6.45 -12.05
C ASP A 144 -0.66 6.88 -13.49
N GLY A 145 -1.42 7.97 -13.61
CA GLY A 145 -1.99 8.46 -14.87
C GLY A 145 -3.30 7.78 -15.31
N THR A 146 -3.69 6.66 -14.71
CA THR A 146 -4.94 5.94 -15.01
C THR A 146 -6.11 6.55 -14.23
N VAL A 147 -7.24 6.77 -14.91
CA VAL A 147 -8.52 7.10 -14.28
C VAL A 147 -9.37 5.84 -14.25
N THR A 148 -9.89 5.48 -13.08
CA THR A 148 -10.74 4.30 -12.89
C THR A 148 -12.17 4.71 -12.55
N ASP A 149 -13.12 3.80 -12.77
CA ASP A 149 -14.51 3.99 -12.35
C ASP A 149 -14.63 4.21 -10.83
N THR A 150 -13.75 3.58 -10.04
CA THR A 150 -13.69 3.79 -8.59
C THR A 150 -13.34 5.23 -8.25
N MET A 151 -12.36 5.82 -8.94
CA MET A 151 -12.03 7.23 -8.74
C MET A 151 -13.21 8.14 -9.13
N THR A 152 -13.83 7.90 -10.28
CA THR A 152 -14.97 8.69 -10.75
C THR A 152 -16.14 8.66 -9.76
N LYS A 153 -16.45 7.49 -9.18
CA LYS A 153 -17.48 7.35 -8.14
C LYS A 153 -17.09 8.03 -6.84
N ALA A 154 -15.84 7.87 -6.40
CA ALA A 154 -15.34 8.48 -5.17
C ALA A 154 -15.28 10.01 -5.24
N ALA A 155 -15.01 10.57 -6.43
CA ALA A 155 -14.94 12.00 -6.67
C ALA A 155 -16.32 12.71 -6.69
N ALA A 156 -17.42 11.95 -6.86
CA ALA A 156 -18.75 12.54 -7.02
C ALA A 156 -19.14 13.40 -5.80
N GLY A 157 -19.37 14.69 -6.02
CA GLY A 157 -19.73 15.65 -4.97
C GLY A 157 -18.58 16.06 -4.04
N LYS A 158 -17.33 15.70 -4.39
CA LYS A 158 -16.12 16.04 -3.63
C LYS A 158 -15.43 17.25 -4.23
N THR A 159 -14.70 17.99 -3.41
CA THR A 159 -14.04 19.25 -3.83
C THR A 159 -12.54 19.23 -3.59
N LYS A 160 -12.05 18.27 -2.81
CA LYS A 160 -10.65 18.09 -2.47
C LYS A 160 -10.16 16.72 -2.91
N LEU A 161 -8.88 16.66 -3.28
CA LEU A 161 -8.15 15.45 -3.58
C LEU A 161 -6.80 15.48 -2.88
N GLY A 162 -6.45 14.38 -2.24
CA GLY A 162 -5.08 14.07 -1.86
C GLY A 162 -4.60 12.81 -2.55
N VAL A 163 -3.30 12.74 -2.82
CA VAL A 163 -2.71 11.56 -3.46
C VAL A 163 -1.33 11.29 -2.89
N ALA A 164 -0.97 10.01 -2.84
CA ALA A 164 0.39 9.54 -2.65
C ALA A 164 0.60 8.33 -3.57
N TYR A 165 1.83 7.82 -3.62
CA TYR A 165 2.18 6.73 -4.53
C TYR A 165 2.87 5.60 -3.81
N VAL A 166 2.62 4.38 -4.27
CA VAL A 166 3.49 3.23 -4.03
C VAL A 166 4.33 3.03 -5.28
N VAL A 167 5.64 3.03 -5.14
CA VAL A 167 6.58 2.82 -6.25
C VAL A 167 7.13 1.40 -6.13
N LYS A 168 7.01 0.61 -7.19
CA LYS A 168 7.58 -0.74 -7.28
C LYS A 168 8.17 -0.94 -8.67
N ASP A 169 9.44 -1.35 -8.74
CA ASP A 169 10.15 -1.61 -10.00
C ASP A 169 10.06 -0.43 -11.00
N GLY A 170 10.12 0.80 -10.49
CA GLY A 170 10.01 2.03 -11.29
C GLY A 170 8.59 2.40 -11.74
N VAL A 171 7.58 1.60 -11.38
CA VAL A 171 6.16 1.88 -11.65
C VAL A 171 5.51 2.50 -10.42
N SER A 172 4.85 3.64 -10.61
CA SER A 172 4.06 4.31 -9.57
C SER A 172 2.60 3.85 -9.63
N TYR A 173 2.02 3.57 -8.47
CA TYR A 173 0.61 3.22 -8.28
C TYR A 173 -0.04 4.23 -7.34
N ALA A 174 -1.16 4.80 -7.74
CA ALA A 174 -1.79 5.91 -7.06
C ALA A 174 -2.66 5.44 -5.88
N VAL A 175 -2.47 6.09 -4.73
CA VAL A 175 -3.35 6.04 -3.57
C VAL A 175 -4.05 7.39 -3.52
N VAL A 176 -5.29 7.46 -4.00
CA VAL A 176 -6.07 8.71 -4.09
C VAL A 176 -7.16 8.72 -3.03
N LEU A 177 -7.34 9.85 -2.35
CA LEU A 177 -8.44 10.11 -1.42
C LEU A 177 -9.18 11.37 -1.86
N PHE A 178 -10.51 11.32 -1.84
CA PHE A 178 -11.39 12.45 -2.16
C PHE A 178 -12.12 12.95 -0.92
N GLY A 179 -12.15 14.27 -0.72
CA GLY A 179 -12.80 14.95 0.41
C GLY A 179 -13.86 15.95 -0.03
#